data_AF-A0A1I6ZM10-F1
#
_entry.id   AF-A0A1I6ZM10-F1
#
_cell.length_a   1.000
_cell.length_b   1.000
_cell.length_c   1.000
_cell.angle_alpha   90.00
_cell.angle_beta   90.00
_cell.angle_gamma   90.00
#
_symmetry.space_group_name_H-M   'P 1'
#
loop_
_entity.id
_entity.type
_entity.pdbx_description
1 polymer ?
#
loop_
_entity_poly.entity_id
_entity_poly.type
_entity_poly.pdbx_seq_one_letter_code
_entity_poly.pdbx_strand_id
1 'polypeptide(L)'
;MSIFSKVRTGLRPEVPSETVGRGAPLRVAFLALSLCAAPVVAAEGKPSLREVPEVENIIFAAAVANEISENCDGIAARRLKAIGMAWRLRSRANALGYSDAEIKAYVESDAEKARMRAKGERYLAQNGVSYADPQTFCTFGRAEIEKSSAIGALLKAR
;
A
#
# COMPACT_ATOMS: atom_id res chain seq x y z
N MET A 1 -4.39 -22.39 -13.05
CA MET A 1 -4.55 -22.98 -11.70
C MET A 1 -4.54 -21.87 -10.67
N SER A 2 -5.57 -21.82 -9.83
CA SER A 2 -5.82 -20.78 -8.84
C SER A 2 -4.91 -20.93 -7.62
N ILE A 3 -4.16 -19.88 -7.26
CA ILE A 3 -3.17 -19.88 -6.16
C ILE A 3 -3.82 -19.47 -4.81
N PHE A 4 -5.15 -19.37 -4.76
CA PHE A 4 -5.95 -18.89 -3.62
C PHE A 4 -6.00 -19.82 -2.38
N SER A 5 -5.20 -20.87 -2.30
CA SER A 5 -5.41 -21.93 -1.29
C SER A 5 -4.61 -21.82 0.02
N LYS A 6 -3.74 -20.81 0.21
CA LYS A 6 -2.81 -20.81 1.38
C LYS A 6 -3.06 -19.75 2.46
N VAL A 7 -4.29 -19.24 2.56
CA VAL A 7 -4.74 -18.35 3.65
C VAL A 7 -5.67 -19.10 4.59
N ARG A 8 -5.22 -20.22 5.16
CA ARG A 8 -6.01 -20.93 6.17
C ARG A 8 -5.15 -21.83 7.07
N THR A 9 -4.30 -21.25 7.92
CA THR A 9 -3.81 -21.92 9.14
C THR A 9 -3.23 -20.94 10.16
N GLY A 10 -3.91 -20.81 11.30
CA GLY A 10 -3.49 -20.16 12.57
C GLY A 10 -3.64 -18.64 12.59
N LEU A 11 -4.59 -17.97 13.27
CA LEU A 11 -5.19 -18.16 14.60
C LEU A 11 -4.17 -18.27 15.74
N ARG A 12 -3.82 -17.12 16.33
CA ARG A 12 -4.09 -16.74 17.75
C ARG A 12 -3.51 -15.35 18.06
N PRO A 13 -4.26 -14.45 18.70
CA PRO A 13 -3.70 -13.36 19.49
C PRO A 13 -3.43 -13.84 20.92
N GLU A 14 -2.21 -13.67 21.44
CA GLU A 14 -1.94 -13.73 22.88
C GLU A 14 -1.99 -12.31 23.45
N VAL A 15 -3.01 -12.06 24.27
CA VAL A 15 -3.11 -10.91 25.17
C VAL A 15 -2.76 -11.41 26.57
N PRO A 16 -1.77 -10.85 27.27
CA PRO A 16 -1.60 -11.11 28.69
C PRO A 16 -2.62 -10.30 29.48
N SER A 17 -3.52 -11.03 30.13
CA SER A 17 -4.55 -10.57 31.04
C SER A 17 -3.99 -10.07 32.37
N GLU A 18 -4.69 -9.08 32.90
CA GLU A 18 -4.63 -8.53 34.25
C GLU A 18 -4.57 -9.60 35.35
N THR A 19 -3.71 -9.38 36.35
CA THR A 19 -3.78 -10.10 37.63
C THR A 19 -4.19 -9.15 38.74
N VAL A 20 -5.49 -9.18 39.06
CA VAL A 20 -6.06 -8.75 40.35
C VAL A 20 -5.59 -9.71 41.45
N GLY A 21 -5.05 -9.16 42.54
CA GLY A 21 -4.49 -9.96 43.62
C GLY A 21 -4.46 -9.27 44.98
N ARG A 22 -5.64 -9.19 45.61
CA ARG A 22 -5.91 -9.41 47.05
C ARG A 22 -5.30 -8.45 48.09
N GLY A 23 -6.20 -7.72 48.75
CA GLY A 23 -5.88 -6.91 49.93
C GLY A 23 -5.65 -7.74 51.21
N ALA A 24 -4.75 -7.23 52.05
CA ALA A 24 -4.83 -7.23 53.51
C ALA A 24 -3.97 -6.04 54.03
N PRO A 25 -4.44 -5.26 55.03
CA PRO A 25 -3.75 -4.04 55.46
C PRO A 25 -2.93 -4.29 56.73
N LEU A 26 -1.65 -3.85 56.79
CA LEU A 26 -1.04 -3.26 57.99
C LEU A 26 0.45 -2.89 57.81
N ARG A 27 0.75 -1.64 58.19
CA ARG A 27 1.99 -1.08 58.76
C ARG A 27 3.15 -0.64 57.85
N VAL A 28 3.22 0.69 57.72
CA VAL A 28 4.38 1.58 57.99
C VAL A 28 5.73 1.18 57.39
N ALA A 29 6.21 1.96 56.42
CA ALA A 29 7.49 2.69 56.50
C ALA A 29 7.72 3.52 55.22
N PHE A 30 8.17 4.76 55.43
CA PHE A 30 8.61 5.73 54.42
C PHE A 30 9.66 5.17 53.46
N LEU A 31 9.49 5.39 52.15
CA LEU A 31 10.56 5.88 51.28
C LEU A 31 9.92 6.53 50.05
N ALA A 32 10.05 7.86 49.96
CA ALA A 32 9.64 8.64 48.80
C ALA A 32 10.55 8.29 47.61
N LEU A 33 10.07 7.43 46.71
CA LEU A 33 10.71 7.21 45.42
C LEU A 33 10.04 8.13 44.40
N SER A 34 10.72 9.25 44.13
CA SER A 34 10.34 10.28 43.17
C SER A 34 9.97 9.65 41.83
N LEU A 35 8.68 9.69 41.50
CA LEU A 35 8.14 9.23 40.23
C LEU A 35 8.51 10.27 39.17
N CYS A 36 9.67 10.09 38.52
CA CYS A 36 9.98 10.83 37.30
C CYS A 36 9.00 10.38 36.21
N ALA A 37 7.85 11.04 36.13
CA ALA A 37 6.96 10.98 34.98
C ALA A 37 7.67 11.68 33.82
N ALA A 38 8.49 10.94 33.08
CA ALA A 38 8.97 11.39 31.79
C ALA A 38 7.75 11.55 30.88
N PRO A 39 7.57 12.69 30.19
CA PRO A 39 6.55 12.77 29.16
C PRO A 39 6.92 11.74 28.09
N VAL A 40 6.07 10.73 27.90
CA VAL A 40 6.08 9.92 26.70
C VAL A 40 5.72 10.88 25.57
N VAL A 41 6.72 11.44 24.92
CA VAL A 41 6.54 12.15 23.66
C VAL A 41 6.05 11.07 22.71
N ALA A 42 4.75 10.98 22.48
CA ALA A 42 4.21 10.18 21.40
C ALA A 42 4.92 10.70 20.15
N ALA A 43 5.80 9.89 19.58
CA ALA A 43 6.30 10.14 18.25
C ALA A 43 5.06 10.17 17.37
N GLU A 44 4.65 11.37 16.93
CA GLU A 44 3.65 11.50 15.89
C GLU A 44 4.25 10.78 14.68
N GLY A 45 3.82 9.53 14.48
CA GLY A 45 4.32 8.70 13.39
C GLY A 45 4.06 9.44 12.10
N LYS A 46 5.04 9.42 11.19
CA LYS A 46 4.82 9.89 9.82
C LYS A 46 3.52 9.26 9.30
N PRO A 47 2.68 10.00 8.56
CA PRO A 47 1.46 9.44 7.99
C PRO A 47 1.80 8.19 7.16
N SER A 48 0.82 7.32 6.92
CA SER A 48 1.10 6.18 6.06
C SER A 48 1.35 6.67 4.63
N LEU A 49 2.23 6.01 3.87
CA LEU A 49 2.54 6.37 2.47
C LEU A 49 1.28 6.40 1.56
N ARG A 50 0.20 5.71 1.96
CA ARG A 50 -1.13 5.75 1.32
C ARG A 50 -1.86 7.09 1.46
N GLU A 51 -1.52 7.87 2.49
CA GLU A 51 -2.13 9.16 2.80
C GLU A 51 -1.44 10.31 2.06
N VAL A 52 -0.32 10.01 1.40
CA VAL A 52 0.41 10.94 0.54
C VAL A 52 -0.12 10.81 -0.88
N PRO A 53 -0.94 11.76 -1.40
CA PRO A 53 -1.61 11.59 -2.68
C PRO A 53 -0.64 11.42 -3.84
N GLU A 54 0.52 12.07 -3.82
CA GLU A 54 1.50 11.93 -4.91
C GLU A 54 2.08 10.52 -4.99
N VAL A 55 2.33 9.87 -3.84
CA VAL A 55 2.86 8.50 -3.76
C VAL A 55 1.78 7.51 -4.19
N GLU A 56 0.57 7.66 -3.64
CA GLU A 56 -0.58 6.81 -3.94
C GLU A 56 -0.95 6.88 -5.44
N ASN A 57 -0.96 8.07 -6.05
CA ASN A 57 -1.28 8.25 -7.46
C ASN A 57 -0.25 7.63 -8.39
N ILE A 58 1.05 7.71 -8.03
CA ILE A 58 2.13 7.06 -8.80
C ILE A 58 1.95 5.54 -8.78
N ILE A 59 1.76 4.95 -7.60
CA ILE A 59 1.58 3.50 -7.45
C ILE A 59 0.32 3.04 -8.18
N PHE A 60 -0.77 3.81 -8.04
CA PHE A 60 -2.04 3.52 -8.70
C PHE A 60 -1.92 3.51 -10.23
N ALA A 61 -1.32 4.54 -10.82
CA ALA A 61 -1.14 4.61 -12.28
C ALA A 61 -0.28 3.44 -12.79
N ALA A 62 0.79 3.09 -12.05
CA ALA A 62 1.62 1.94 -12.38
C ALA A 62 0.86 0.61 -12.30
N ALA A 63 0.05 0.42 -11.25
CA ALA A 63 -0.75 -0.79 -11.07
C ALA A 63 -1.78 -0.97 -12.20
N VAL A 64 -2.53 0.08 -12.53
CA VAL A 64 -3.54 0.02 -13.61
C VAL A 64 -2.87 -0.16 -14.98
N ALA A 65 -1.77 0.53 -15.26
CA ALA A 65 -1.04 0.34 -16.50
C ALA A 65 -0.49 -1.10 -16.63
N ASN A 66 0.02 -1.67 -15.54
CA ASN A 66 0.46 -3.07 -15.55
C ASN A 66 -0.70 -4.00 -15.87
N GLU A 67 -1.84 -3.86 -15.18
CA GLU A 67 -3.02 -4.68 -15.39
C GLU A 67 -3.51 -4.63 -16.85
N ILE A 68 -3.54 -3.44 -17.45
CA ILE A 68 -3.88 -3.27 -18.87
C ILE A 68 -2.89 -4.00 -19.78
N SER A 69 -1.58 -3.90 -19.50
CA SER A 69 -0.57 -4.55 -20.34
C SER A 69 -0.55 -6.08 -20.22
N GLU A 70 -1.02 -6.63 -19.09
CA GLU A 70 -1.14 -8.08 -18.89
C GLU A 70 -2.41 -8.65 -19.53
N ASN A 71 -3.49 -7.87 -19.60
CA ASN A 71 -4.78 -8.32 -20.16
C ASN A 71 -5.00 -7.90 -21.62
N CYS A 72 -4.12 -7.08 -22.21
CA CYS A 72 -4.23 -6.64 -23.60
C CYS A 72 -2.97 -6.96 -24.42
N ASP A 73 -3.07 -7.93 -25.33
CA ASP A 73 -1.97 -8.31 -26.22
C ASP A 73 -1.51 -7.18 -27.16
N GLY A 74 -2.39 -6.24 -27.52
CA GLY A 74 -2.07 -5.11 -28.40
C GLY A 74 -1.35 -3.92 -27.73
N ILE A 75 -1.15 -3.98 -26.40
CA ILE A 75 -0.52 -2.91 -25.62
C ILE A 75 0.67 -3.49 -24.85
N ALA A 76 1.70 -2.66 -24.66
CA ALA A 76 2.85 -3.01 -23.85
C ALA A 76 3.16 -1.90 -22.83
N ALA A 77 3.61 -2.31 -21.64
CA ALA A 77 4.16 -1.37 -20.66
C ALA A 77 5.49 -0.77 -21.14
N ARG A 78 5.67 0.53 -20.93
CA ARG A 78 6.94 1.25 -21.14
C ARG A 78 7.86 1.01 -19.94
N ARG A 79 8.52 -0.14 -19.91
CA ARG A 79 9.39 -0.58 -18.79
C ARG A 79 10.36 0.51 -18.31
N LEU A 80 11.04 1.21 -19.22
CA LEU A 80 11.97 2.30 -18.86
C LEU A 80 11.27 3.47 -18.13
N LYS A 81 10.04 3.81 -18.53
CA LYS A 81 9.24 4.81 -17.84
C LYS A 81 8.73 4.31 -16.48
N ALA A 82 8.33 3.04 -16.37
CA ALA A 82 7.95 2.44 -15.11
C ALA A 82 9.11 2.47 -14.10
N ILE A 83 10.34 2.16 -14.55
CA ILE A 83 11.55 2.31 -13.73
C ILE A 83 11.73 3.76 -13.29
N GLY A 84 11.66 4.73 -14.22
CA GLY A 84 11.74 6.16 -13.90
C GLY A 84 10.68 6.62 -12.88
N MET A 85 9.48 6.05 -12.96
CA MET A 85 8.40 6.32 -12.02
C MET A 85 8.69 5.74 -10.63
N ALA A 86 9.29 4.55 -10.52
CA ALA A 86 9.76 3.99 -9.25
C ALA A 86 10.84 4.88 -8.59
N TRP A 87 11.77 5.42 -9.38
CA TRP A 87 12.75 6.40 -8.87
C TRP A 87 12.09 7.69 -8.38
N ARG A 88 11.07 8.18 -9.08
CA ARG A 88 10.30 9.37 -8.66
C ARG A 88 9.53 9.11 -7.37
N LEU A 89 8.89 7.95 -7.23
CA LEU A 89 8.22 7.51 -6.01
C LEU A 89 9.18 7.54 -4.82
N ARG A 90 10.33 6.88 -4.97
CA ARG A 90 11.38 6.81 -3.95
C ARG A 90 11.88 8.21 -3.57
N SER A 91 12.22 9.03 -4.57
CA SER A 91 12.69 10.40 -4.33
C SER A 91 11.65 11.24 -3.58
N ARG A 92 10.37 11.16 -3.98
CA ARG A 92 9.28 11.88 -3.31
C ARG A 92 9.08 11.43 -1.86
N ALA A 93 9.09 10.11 -1.62
CA ALA A 93 8.96 9.58 -0.27
C ALA A 93 10.18 9.94 0.60
N ASN A 94 11.40 9.88 0.04
CA ASN A 94 12.60 10.31 0.76
C ASN A 94 12.55 11.81 1.12
N ALA A 95 12.03 12.67 0.24
CA ALA A 95 11.82 14.09 0.53
C ALA A 95 10.78 14.35 1.63
N LEU A 96 9.91 13.37 1.93
CA LEU A 96 8.96 13.40 3.05
C LEU A 96 9.52 12.75 4.32
N GLY A 97 10.79 12.35 4.31
CA GLY A 97 11.49 11.78 5.46
C GLY A 97 11.32 10.27 5.62
N TYR A 98 10.71 9.55 4.67
CA TYR A 98 10.70 8.09 4.68
C TYR A 98 12.07 7.55 4.24
N SER A 99 12.53 6.49 4.89
CA SER A 99 13.70 5.73 4.49
C SER A 99 13.36 4.75 3.37
N ASP A 100 14.38 4.33 2.62
CA ASP A 100 14.20 3.31 1.58
C ASP A 100 13.65 2.00 2.12
N ALA A 101 13.95 1.65 3.37
CA ALA A 101 13.41 0.47 4.04
C ALA A 101 11.92 0.61 4.35
N GLU A 102 11.47 1.77 4.85
CA GLU A 102 10.04 2.06 5.06
C GLU A 102 9.28 2.02 3.73
N ILE A 103 9.85 2.60 2.66
CA ILE A 103 9.24 2.59 1.32
C ILE A 103 9.13 1.16 0.78
N LYS A 104 10.21 0.37 0.89
CA LYS A 104 10.23 -1.01 0.44
C LYS A 104 9.20 -1.84 1.20
N ALA A 105 9.18 -1.75 2.54
CA ALA A 105 8.21 -2.46 3.36
C ALA A 105 6.76 -2.13 2.98
N TYR A 106 6.48 -0.86 2.67
CA TYR A 106 5.17 -0.42 2.21
C TYR A 106 4.80 -1.00 0.83
N VAL A 107 5.68 -0.88 -0.16
CA VAL A 107 5.43 -1.37 -1.53
C VAL A 107 5.35 -2.89 -1.57
N GLU A 108 6.09 -3.59 -0.70
CA GLU A 108 6.10 -5.05 -0.64
C GLU A 108 4.96 -5.64 0.20
N SER A 109 4.30 -4.83 1.04
CA SER A 109 3.19 -5.27 1.89
C SER A 109 2.04 -5.88 1.09
N ASP A 110 1.67 -7.11 1.45
CA ASP A 110 0.56 -7.83 0.82
C ASP A 110 -0.78 -7.13 1.06
N ALA A 111 -0.96 -6.50 2.22
CA ALA A 111 -2.17 -5.73 2.55
C ALA A 111 -2.29 -4.49 1.64
N GLU A 112 -1.18 -3.78 1.42
CA GLU A 112 -1.15 -2.59 0.57
C GLU A 112 -1.36 -2.95 -0.90
N LYS A 113 -0.72 -4.03 -1.37
CA LYS A 113 -0.96 -4.58 -2.71
C LYS A 113 -2.40 -5.02 -2.90
N ALA A 114 -2.99 -5.72 -1.93
CA ALA A 114 -4.37 -6.19 -2.01
C ALA A 114 -5.35 -5.01 -2.08
N ARG A 115 -5.15 -3.97 -1.25
CA ARG A 115 -5.94 -2.74 -1.34
C ARG A 115 -5.78 -2.09 -2.71
N MET A 116 -4.56 -1.97 -3.21
CA MET A 116 -4.28 -1.30 -4.48
C MET A 116 -4.92 -2.06 -5.66
N ARG A 117 -4.89 -3.39 -5.66
CA ARG A 117 -5.63 -4.22 -6.63
C ARG A 117 -7.13 -3.97 -6.57
N ALA A 118 -7.73 -4.03 -5.38
CA ALA A 118 -9.17 -3.77 -5.22
C ALA A 118 -9.55 -2.34 -5.66
N LYS A 119 -8.67 -1.35 -5.43
CA LYS A 119 -8.86 0.02 -5.92
C LYS A 119 -8.79 0.08 -7.44
N GLY A 120 -7.83 -0.59 -8.06
CA GLY A 120 -7.67 -0.71 -9.51
C GLY A 120 -8.86 -1.40 -10.18
N GLU A 121 -9.29 -2.55 -9.65
CA GLU A 121 -10.44 -3.31 -10.16
C GLU A 121 -11.73 -2.49 -10.14
N ARG A 122 -12.01 -1.78 -9.04
CA ARG A 122 -13.16 -0.86 -8.97
C ARG A 122 -13.06 0.25 -10.01
N TYR A 123 -11.88 0.85 -10.16
CA TYR A 123 -11.66 1.91 -11.13
C TYR A 123 -11.87 1.40 -12.56
N LEU A 124 -11.31 0.24 -12.90
CA LEU A 124 -11.48 -0.40 -14.20
C LEU A 124 -12.95 -0.71 -14.48
N ALA A 125 -13.66 -1.31 -13.53
CA ALA A 125 -15.09 -1.61 -13.65
C ALA A 125 -15.94 -0.34 -13.84
N GLN A 126 -15.64 0.73 -13.10
CA GLN A 126 -16.31 2.03 -13.25
C GLN A 126 -16.08 2.66 -14.63
N ASN A 127 -14.99 2.30 -15.31
CA ASN A 127 -14.66 2.74 -16.66
C ASN A 127 -15.09 1.73 -17.74
N GLY A 128 -15.95 0.76 -17.40
CA GLY A 128 -16.49 -0.22 -18.35
C GLY A 128 -15.51 -1.32 -18.75
N VAL A 129 -14.42 -1.51 -18.01
CA VAL A 129 -13.46 -2.59 -18.23
C VAL A 129 -13.91 -3.84 -17.48
N SER A 130 -13.92 -4.98 -18.18
CA SER A 130 -14.36 -6.27 -17.65
C SER A 130 -13.32 -7.35 -17.91
N TYR A 131 -12.96 -8.10 -16.86
CA TYR A 131 -12.10 -9.28 -16.96
C TYR A 131 -12.71 -10.43 -17.78
N ALA A 132 -14.02 -10.41 -18.02
CA ALA A 132 -14.69 -11.37 -18.90
C ALA A 132 -14.48 -11.04 -20.39
N ASP A 133 -14.07 -9.81 -20.71
CA ASP A 133 -13.84 -9.35 -22.07
C ASP A 133 -12.51 -8.57 -22.17
N PRO A 134 -11.39 -9.24 -22.50
CA PRO A 134 -10.07 -8.63 -22.65
C PRO A 134 -10.03 -7.46 -23.66
N GLN A 135 -10.95 -7.39 -24.63
CA GLN A 135 -10.99 -6.27 -25.57
C GLN A 135 -11.34 -4.94 -24.90
N THR A 136 -12.05 -4.98 -23.77
CA THR A 136 -12.35 -3.78 -22.98
C THR A 136 -11.07 -3.17 -22.39
N PHE A 137 -10.11 -3.98 -21.94
CA PHE A 137 -8.79 -3.50 -21.48
C PHE A 137 -8.02 -2.81 -22.61
N CYS A 138 -8.04 -3.40 -23.80
CA CYS A 138 -7.38 -2.81 -24.96
C CYS A 138 -7.98 -1.46 -25.35
N THR A 139 -9.31 -1.36 -25.36
CA THR A 139 -10.01 -0.11 -25.70
C THR A 139 -9.74 0.97 -24.67
N PHE A 140 -9.84 0.64 -23.38
CA PHE A 140 -9.51 1.55 -22.29
C PHE A 140 -8.04 2.00 -22.34
N GLY A 141 -7.12 1.06 -22.50
CA GLY A 141 -5.69 1.35 -22.59
C GLY A 141 -5.33 2.27 -23.75
N ARG A 142 -5.93 2.08 -24.93
CA ARG A 142 -5.75 2.99 -26.09
C ARG A 142 -6.28 4.39 -25.79
N ALA A 143 -7.45 4.50 -25.18
CA ALA A 143 -8.02 5.79 -24.79
C ALA A 143 -7.13 6.52 -23.77
N GLU A 144 -6.55 5.81 -22.81
CA GLU A 144 -5.60 6.39 -21.84
C GLU A 144 -4.32 6.88 -22.52
N ILE A 145 -3.78 6.13 -23.49
CA ILE A 145 -2.62 6.54 -24.31
C ILE A 145 -2.94 7.84 -25.08
N GLU A 146 -4.08 7.89 -25.75
CA GLU A 146 -4.51 9.04 -26.56
C GLU A 146 -4.65 10.31 -25.70
N LYS A 147 -5.25 10.18 -24.52
CA LYS A 147 -5.40 11.28 -23.56
C LYS A 147 -4.09 11.69 -22.87
N SER A 148 -3.00 10.96 -23.10
CA SER A 148 -1.71 11.17 -22.43
C SER A 148 -1.85 11.19 -20.89
N SER A 149 -2.73 10.34 -20.36
CA SER A 149 -2.97 10.26 -18.92
C SER A 149 -1.73 9.71 -18.18
N ALA A 150 -1.74 9.73 -16.85
CA ALA A 150 -0.67 9.10 -16.07
C ALA A 150 -0.54 7.59 -16.36
N ILE A 151 -1.67 6.91 -16.61
CA ILE A 151 -1.73 5.50 -17.00
C ILE A 151 -1.22 5.35 -18.44
N GLY A 152 -1.75 6.14 -19.38
CA GLY A 152 -1.36 6.09 -20.79
C GLY A 152 0.10 6.43 -21.03
N ALA A 153 0.69 7.30 -20.21
CA ALA A 153 2.11 7.65 -20.25
C ALA A 153 3.02 6.44 -19.99
N LEU A 154 2.52 5.42 -19.29
CA LEU A 154 3.20 4.16 -19.03
C LEU A 154 2.90 3.08 -20.06
N LEU A 155 2.00 3.33 -21.01
CA LEU A 155 1.58 2.36 -22.02
C LEU A 155 2.06 2.77 -23.41
N LYS A 156 2.23 1.78 -24.28
CA LYS A 156 2.41 1.98 -25.72
C LYS A 156 1.60 0.94 -26.48
N ALA A 157 1.02 1.35 -27.60
CA ALA A 157 0.53 0.39 -28.59
C ALA A 157 1.72 -0.42 -29.13
N ARG A 158 1.47 -1.67 -29.49
CA ARG A 158 2.46 -2.50 -30.19
C ARG A 158 2.59 -2.13 -31.65
#